data_AF-A0A0D1W355-F1
#
_entry.id   AF-A0A0D1W355-F1
#
_cell.length_a   1.000
_cell.length_b   1.000
_cell.length_c   1.000
_cell.angle_alpha   90.00
_cell.angle_beta   90.00
_cell.angle_gamma   90.00
#
_symmetry.space_group_name_H-M   'P 1'
#
loop_
_entity.id
_entity.type
_entity.pdbx_description
1 polymer ?
#
loop_
_entity_poly.entity_id
_entity_poly.type
_entity_poly.pdbx_seq_one_letter_code
_entity_poly.pdbx_strand_id
1 'polypeptide(L)'
;MHYTLILSPKGQYLLKLIDNANKLVPYLVIKQTLKIGNVATMINAMMKVGLAKMSVASVTNWMGLTRNQDEGMNLMQTIISTVLNWDIKDLEGRASKLERERAKLGKEQLQILKSYTTKSQDEQDRIRKESQTQSISIVAAILRDSKCKSTELTEPHHKQALEYLSIHLSIRDRKQLIQCLCKSNPDYLTTSVREVVDAYEPVIRRMHKAIDLSSTVSDLEYFLGDMIKLSRIQTDKSGKSIVPTVGDFVQLLRKHQRSSHVFIHQCCKNDKELTGWYLDWAKHCAAQFKRKSQPGFESNHPDFAQKGAGSLTPALHELSSALPEETRTRIVPILDSHSAYLDKMHAQSNARLQTILRSQPSKHPAIAKIFSGSATRPNSRASSPAPDSPMERTHSLSELQQSETSKSIKESPTPEVSSSPGPGSFLARWQALLDATPITPLTQSGPVKAASSPEVVQSSATDVDGSKLAHFGSAEAKGQQIRVEGSTKGDAAGIGNEARERQKQLKVVIDAMGQPFRNLLAEKGCYW
;
A
#
# COMPACT_ATOMS: atom_id res chain seq x y z
N MET A 1 -4.65 -4.87 4.99
CA MET A 1 -3.61 -5.90 5.21
C MET A 1 -3.64 -6.98 4.13
N HIS A 2 -4.60 -7.92 4.15
CA HIS A 2 -4.67 -9.01 3.14
C HIS A 2 -4.59 -8.52 1.69
N TYR A 3 -5.40 -7.52 1.34
CA TYR A 3 -5.37 -6.93 0.00
C TYR A 3 -3.97 -6.42 -0.40
N THR A 4 -3.38 -5.58 0.45
CA THR A 4 -2.09 -4.92 0.20
C THR A 4 -0.91 -5.90 0.18
N LEU A 5 -0.88 -6.89 1.08
CA LEU A 5 0.28 -7.75 1.29
C LEU A 5 0.21 -9.07 0.48
N ILE A 6 -1.01 -9.57 0.23
CA ILE A 6 -1.22 -10.86 -0.45
C ILE A 6 -1.70 -10.64 -1.89
N LEU A 7 -2.73 -9.81 -2.09
CA LEU A 7 -3.42 -9.70 -3.38
C LEU A 7 -2.78 -8.70 -4.35
N SER A 8 -1.96 -7.78 -3.84
CA SER A 8 -1.21 -6.85 -4.68
C SER A 8 -0.02 -7.56 -5.34
N PRO A 9 0.26 -7.31 -6.64
CA PRO A 9 1.44 -7.86 -7.31
C PRO A 9 2.76 -7.55 -6.61
N LYS A 10 2.86 -6.38 -5.98
CA LYS A 10 4.03 -5.95 -5.21
C LYS A 10 3.92 -6.25 -3.71
N GLY A 11 2.88 -6.97 -3.27
CA GLY A 11 2.59 -7.20 -1.85
C GLY A 11 3.70 -7.95 -1.12
N GLN A 12 4.24 -9.02 -1.73
CA GLN A 12 5.34 -9.79 -1.14
C GLN A 12 6.68 -9.02 -1.15
N TYR A 13 6.92 -8.18 -2.16
CA TYR A 13 8.06 -7.27 -2.16
C TYR A 13 7.92 -6.20 -1.06
N LEU A 14 6.74 -5.58 -0.92
CA LEU A 14 6.46 -4.64 0.16
C LEU A 14 6.65 -5.31 1.53
N LEU A 15 6.26 -6.57 1.67
CA LEU A 15 6.50 -7.36 2.88
C LEU A 15 8.00 -7.54 3.17
N LYS A 16 8.82 -7.80 2.15
CA LYS A 16 10.30 -7.86 2.26
C LYS A 16 10.86 -6.53 2.74
N LEU A 17 10.38 -5.39 2.23
CA LEU A 17 10.78 -4.07 2.72
C LEU A 17 10.39 -3.84 4.19
N ILE A 18 9.15 -4.19 4.56
CA ILE A 18 8.67 -4.07 5.94
C ILE A 18 9.52 -4.93 6.89
N ASP A 19 9.80 -6.18 6.53
CA ASP A 19 10.62 -7.09 7.34
C ASP A 19 12.05 -6.56 7.51
N ASN A 20 12.66 -6.09 6.42
CA ASN A 20 13.99 -5.50 6.43
C ASN A 20 14.08 -4.25 7.31
N ALA A 21 13.11 -3.33 7.19
CA ALA A 21 13.06 -2.13 8.03
C ALA A 21 12.81 -2.50 9.50
N ASN A 22 11.87 -3.41 9.78
CA ASN A 22 11.52 -3.85 11.13
C ASN A 22 12.73 -4.45 11.88
N LYS A 23 13.58 -5.22 11.18
CA LYS A 23 14.81 -5.80 11.76
C LYS A 23 15.84 -4.77 12.18
N LEU A 24 15.82 -3.57 11.59
CA LEU A 24 16.77 -2.50 11.90
C LEU A 24 16.27 -1.58 13.04
N VAL A 25 15.03 -1.74 13.49
CA VAL A 25 14.46 -0.92 14.57
C VAL A 25 15.07 -1.32 15.92
N PRO A 26 15.64 -0.38 16.69
CA PRO A 26 16.23 -0.65 18.01
C PRO A 26 15.15 -0.77 19.09
N TYR A 27 14.28 -1.78 19.02
CA TYR A 27 13.16 -1.92 19.95
C TYR A 27 13.58 -1.87 21.42
N LEU A 28 14.71 -2.47 21.77
CA LEU A 28 15.21 -2.46 23.15
C LEU A 28 15.56 -1.04 23.63
N VAL A 29 16.25 -0.24 22.82
CA VAL A 29 16.61 1.14 23.15
C VAL A 29 15.35 1.99 23.28
N ILE A 30 14.43 1.89 22.30
CA ILE A 30 13.15 2.61 22.32
C ILE A 30 12.38 2.30 23.61
N LYS A 31 12.26 1.01 23.96
CA LYS A 31 11.58 0.57 25.18
C LYS A 31 12.24 1.12 26.45
N GLN A 32 13.57 1.13 26.53
CA GLN A 32 14.29 1.70 27.67
C GLN A 32 14.06 3.21 27.79
N THR A 33 14.11 3.93 26.67
CA THR A 33 13.89 5.38 26.67
C THR A 33 12.46 5.75 27.06
N LEU A 34 11.46 4.98 26.64
CA LEU A 34 10.05 5.19 27.02
C LEU A 34 9.76 4.91 28.51
N LYS A 35 10.69 4.32 29.26
CA LYS A 35 10.56 4.13 30.72
C LYS A 35 11.03 5.34 31.54
N ILE A 36 11.57 6.37 30.90
CA ILE A 36 12.02 7.59 31.58
C ILE A 36 10.81 8.33 32.16
N GLY A 37 10.71 8.42 33.49
CA GLY A 37 9.53 8.97 34.16
C GLY A 37 9.22 10.44 33.88
N ASN A 38 10.23 11.27 33.56
CA ASN A 38 10.01 12.65 33.15
C ASN A 38 9.74 12.72 31.64
N VAL A 39 8.55 13.19 31.26
CA VAL A 39 8.10 13.28 29.86
C VAL A 39 9.04 14.11 28.99
N ALA A 40 9.48 15.30 29.44
CA ALA A 40 10.32 16.16 28.62
C ALA A 40 11.68 15.51 28.36
N THR A 41 12.26 14.88 29.38
CA THR A 41 13.49 14.09 29.24
C THR A 41 13.27 12.88 28.33
N MET A 42 12.14 12.18 28.47
CA MET A 42 11.78 11.05 27.62
C MET A 42 11.64 11.45 26.15
N ILE A 43 10.90 12.52 25.83
CA ILE A 43 10.74 13.05 24.47
C ILE A 43 12.10 13.45 23.91
N ASN A 44 12.91 14.21 24.65
CA ASN A 44 14.24 14.62 24.21
C ASN A 44 15.15 13.43 23.94
N ALA A 45 15.12 12.41 24.79
CA ALA A 45 15.88 11.19 24.60
C ALA A 45 15.37 10.38 23.39
N MET A 46 14.04 10.26 23.19
CA MET A 46 13.45 9.60 22.02
C MET A 46 13.81 10.32 20.73
N MET A 47 13.77 11.66 20.74
CA MET A 47 14.21 12.50 19.62
C MET A 47 15.69 12.30 19.32
N LYS A 48 16.54 12.15 20.35
CA LYS A 48 17.95 11.79 20.13
C LYS A 48 18.11 10.38 19.56
N VAL A 49 17.35 9.39 20.02
CA VAL A 49 17.40 8.03 19.46
C VAL A 49 17.02 8.02 17.97
N GLY A 50 15.97 8.74 17.58
CA GLY A 50 15.48 8.75 16.20
C GLY A 50 16.20 9.72 15.26
N LEU A 51 16.57 10.90 15.77
CA LEU A 51 16.99 12.07 14.97
C LEU A 51 18.41 12.55 15.25
N ALA A 52 19.11 12.04 16.28
CA ALA A 52 20.52 12.40 16.43
C ALA A 52 21.30 11.82 15.24
N LYS A 53 22.10 12.69 14.63
CA LYS A 53 23.01 12.29 13.56
C LYS A 53 24.01 11.30 14.15
N MET A 54 24.06 10.10 13.60
CA MET A 54 24.99 9.08 14.07
C MET A 54 26.40 9.43 13.59
N SER A 55 27.40 9.31 14.48
CA SER A 55 28.80 9.45 14.10
C SER A 55 29.29 8.19 13.40
N VAL A 56 30.34 8.33 12.59
CA VAL A 56 30.98 7.22 11.84
C VAL A 56 31.40 6.07 12.76
N ALA A 57 31.74 6.35 14.02
CA ALA A 57 32.14 5.35 15.02
C ALA A 57 30.97 4.57 15.64
N SER A 58 29.76 5.13 15.68
CA SER A 58 28.56 4.44 16.20
C SER A 58 27.93 3.53 15.14
N VAL A 59 28.08 3.86 13.86
CA VAL A 59 27.52 3.11 12.72
C VAL A 59 28.31 1.82 12.44
N THR A 60 29.62 1.80 12.68
CA THR A 60 30.44 0.58 12.52
C THR A 60 30.10 -0.53 13.51
N ASN A 61 29.57 -0.20 14.69
CA ASN A 61 29.13 -1.18 15.69
C ASN A 61 27.65 -1.59 15.55
N TRP A 62 26.81 -0.81 14.88
CA TRP A 62 25.36 -1.04 14.93
C TRP A 62 24.88 -2.23 14.08
N MET A 63 25.60 -2.64 13.03
CA MET A 63 25.36 -3.93 12.36
C MET A 63 26.38 -4.31 11.26
N GLY A 64 27.56 -3.67 11.18
CA GLY A 64 28.59 -4.01 10.18
C GLY A 64 28.18 -3.86 8.70
N LEU A 65 27.06 -3.19 8.41
CA LEU A 65 26.34 -3.29 7.13
C LEU A 65 26.52 -2.07 6.19
N THR A 66 27.07 -0.95 6.65
CA THR A 66 27.28 0.25 5.82
C THR A 66 28.77 0.47 5.55
N ARG A 67 29.26 -0.07 4.44
CA ARG A 67 30.67 0.07 4.03
C ARG A 67 30.96 1.33 3.22
N ASN A 68 29.93 2.12 2.89
CA ASN A 68 30.07 3.37 2.13
C ASN A 68 29.54 4.56 2.95
N GLN A 69 30.34 5.61 2.99
CA GLN A 69 30.21 6.83 3.77
C GLN A 69 28.87 7.55 3.52
N ASP A 70 28.05 7.66 4.57
CA ASP A 70 26.92 8.59 4.66
C ASP A 70 27.03 9.32 6.01
N GLU A 71 27.98 10.27 6.08
CA GLU A 71 28.20 11.10 7.26
C GLU A 71 26.95 11.95 7.57
N GLY A 72 26.47 11.90 8.82
CA GLY A 72 25.46 12.84 9.31
C GLY A 72 23.98 12.47 9.11
N MET A 73 23.65 11.22 8.78
CA MET A 73 22.27 10.73 8.81
C MET A 73 21.79 10.38 10.23
N ASN A 74 20.51 10.58 10.50
CA ASN A 74 19.86 10.05 11.70
C ASN A 74 19.42 8.58 11.52
N LEU A 75 18.95 7.93 12.60
CA LEU A 75 18.53 6.53 12.58
C LEU A 75 17.47 6.23 11.52
N MET A 76 16.42 7.04 11.39
CA MET A 76 15.36 6.81 10.40
C MET A 76 15.90 6.91 8.97
N GLN A 77 16.72 7.92 8.70
CA GLN A 77 17.40 8.08 7.41
C GLN A 77 18.33 6.91 7.12
N THR A 78 19.06 6.40 8.12
CA THR A 78 19.91 5.22 7.98
C THR A 78 19.12 3.97 7.65
N ILE A 79 17.97 3.72 8.30
CA ILE A 79 17.12 2.57 7.99
C ILE A 79 16.61 2.67 6.55
N ILE A 80 16.05 3.82 6.16
CA ILE A 80 15.54 4.06 4.79
C ILE A 80 16.66 3.87 3.76
N SER A 81 17.80 4.56 3.95
CA SER A 81 18.95 4.50 3.03
C SER A 81 19.46 3.07 2.89
N THR A 82 19.58 2.32 4.00
CA THR A 82 20.10 0.96 4.01
C THR A 82 19.20 0.00 3.23
N VAL A 83 17.90 0.00 3.51
CA VAL A 83 16.93 -0.88 2.83
C VAL A 83 16.88 -0.57 1.33
N LEU A 84 16.85 0.72 0.96
CA LEU A 84 16.83 1.13 -0.45
C LEU A 84 18.16 0.83 -1.17
N ASN A 85 19.30 0.90 -0.48
CA ASN A 85 20.59 0.53 -1.07
C ASN A 85 20.71 -0.99 -1.32
N TRP A 86 20.12 -1.84 -0.50
CA TRP A 86 20.04 -3.28 -0.78
C TRP A 86 19.30 -3.54 -2.10
N ASP A 87 18.15 -2.90 -2.30
CA ASP A 87 17.42 -2.99 -3.56
C ASP A 87 18.22 -2.45 -4.75
N ILE A 88 18.90 -1.30 -4.59
CA ILE A 88 19.74 -0.72 -5.65
C ILE A 88 20.81 -1.74 -6.06
N LYS A 89 21.46 -2.41 -5.10
CA LYS A 89 22.48 -3.41 -5.38
C LYS A 89 21.93 -4.62 -6.15
N ASP A 90 20.76 -5.13 -5.78
CA ASP A 90 20.11 -6.25 -6.48
C ASP A 90 19.73 -5.85 -7.91
N LEU A 91 19.17 -4.66 -8.10
CA LEU A 91 18.81 -4.11 -9.40
C LEU A 91 20.04 -3.84 -10.28
N GLU A 92 21.11 -3.26 -9.73
CA GLU A 92 22.37 -3.03 -10.44
C GLU A 92 23.03 -4.35 -10.86
N GLY A 93 22.92 -5.41 -10.03
CA GLY A 93 23.34 -6.76 -10.39
C GLY A 93 22.60 -7.30 -11.61
N ARG A 94 21.27 -7.12 -11.67
CA ARG A 94 20.46 -7.52 -12.83
C ARG A 94 20.75 -6.70 -14.07
N ALA A 95 20.84 -5.37 -13.94
CA ALA A 95 21.20 -4.49 -15.05
C ALA A 95 22.55 -4.91 -15.65
N SER A 96 23.54 -5.19 -14.79
CA SER A 96 24.87 -5.65 -15.21
C SER A 96 24.83 -6.99 -15.95
N LYS A 97 23.95 -7.91 -15.54
CA LYS A 97 23.73 -9.19 -16.24
C LYS A 97 23.18 -8.94 -17.66
N LEU A 98 22.17 -8.08 -17.79
CA LEU A 98 21.60 -7.73 -19.10
C LEU A 98 22.62 -7.02 -20.02
N GLU A 99 23.50 -6.18 -19.47
CA GLU A 99 24.57 -5.50 -20.23
C GLU A 99 25.66 -6.44 -20.74
N ARG A 100 25.88 -7.58 -20.06
CA ARG A 100 26.83 -8.62 -20.49
C ARG A 100 26.25 -9.50 -21.58
N GLU A 101 24.93 -9.68 -21.62
CA GLU A 101 24.21 -10.41 -22.67
C GLU A 101 24.05 -9.57 -23.97
N ARG A 102 25.16 -8.99 -24.46
CA ARG A 102 25.21 -8.08 -25.63
C ARG A 102 24.73 -8.69 -26.95
N ALA A 103 24.61 -10.01 -27.01
CA ALA A 103 24.08 -10.72 -28.18
C ALA A 103 22.63 -10.34 -28.51
N LYS A 104 21.94 -9.64 -27.60
CA LYS A 104 20.52 -9.29 -27.72
C LYS A 104 20.25 -7.78 -27.86
N LEU A 105 20.96 -6.90 -27.15
CA LEU A 105 20.78 -5.43 -27.28
C LEU A 105 22.12 -4.72 -27.52
N GLY A 106 22.14 -3.77 -28.45
CA GLY A 106 23.35 -2.99 -28.77
C GLY A 106 23.75 -2.02 -27.65
N LYS A 107 25.04 -1.72 -27.52
CA LYS A 107 25.58 -0.78 -26.51
C LYS A 107 24.96 0.61 -26.60
N GLU A 108 24.73 1.10 -27.83
CA GLU A 108 24.08 2.39 -28.09
C GLU A 108 22.65 2.42 -27.55
N GLN A 109 21.85 1.38 -27.83
CA GLN A 109 20.46 1.26 -27.36
C GLN A 109 20.40 1.23 -25.83
N LEU A 110 21.25 0.44 -25.18
CA LEU A 110 21.33 0.38 -23.71
C LEU A 110 21.69 1.74 -23.11
N GLN A 111 22.66 2.44 -23.69
CA GLN A 111 23.06 3.77 -23.22
C GLN A 111 21.92 4.80 -23.35
N ILE A 112 21.18 4.75 -24.46
CA ILE A 112 20.02 5.62 -24.70
C ILE A 112 18.89 5.36 -23.69
N LEU A 113 18.57 4.08 -23.44
CA LEU A 113 17.54 3.74 -22.46
C LEU A 113 17.92 4.16 -21.04
N LYS A 114 19.21 4.05 -20.70
CA LYS A 114 19.73 4.50 -19.41
C LYS A 114 19.66 6.03 -19.28
N SER A 115 20.07 6.77 -20.31
CA SER A 115 20.06 8.24 -20.29
C SER A 115 18.66 8.84 -20.26
N TYR A 116 17.66 8.15 -20.81
CA TYR A 116 16.25 8.56 -20.70
C TYR A 116 15.79 8.76 -19.24
N THR A 117 16.29 7.92 -18.32
CA THR A 117 15.86 7.94 -16.91
C THR A 117 16.21 9.23 -16.16
N THR A 118 17.14 10.03 -16.71
CA THR A 118 17.59 11.31 -16.17
C THR A 118 17.15 12.51 -16.99
N LYS A 119 16.34 12.33 -18.04
CA LYS A 119 15.71 13.44 -18.79
C LYS A 119 14.76 14.25 -17.89
N SER A 120 14.48 15.48 -18.30
CA SER A 120 13.50 16.33 -17.63
C SER A 120 12.09 15.70 -17.68
N GLN A 121 11.22 16.08 -16.74
CA GLN A 121 9.86 15.56 -16.70
C GLN A 121 9.08 15.88 -17.99
N ASP A 122 9.21 17.11 -18.49
CA ASP A 122 8.53 17.56 -19.72
C ASP A 122 8.95 16.72 -20.94
N GLU A 123 10.24 16.39 -21.05
CA GLU A 123 10.72 15.51 -22.12
C GLU A 123 10.21 14.08 -21.96
N GLN A 124 10.24 13.53 -20.74
CA GLN A 124 9.72 12.19 -20.48
C GLN A 124 8.23 12.09 -20.80
N ASP A 125 7.45 13.09 -20.44
CA ASP A 125 6.01 13.16 -20.69
C ASP A 125 5.69 13.34 -22.17
N ARG A 126 6.48 14.16 -22.89
CA ARG A 126 6.39 14.26 -24.36
C ARG A 126 6.60 12.89 -25.02
N ILE A 127 7.66 12.16 -24.64
CA ILE A 127 7.98 10.83 -25.22
C ILE A 127 6.91 9.78 -24.83
N ARG A 128 6.38 9.82 -23.60
CA ARG A 128 5.26 8.96 -23.18
C ARG A 128 3.99 9.24 -23.99
N LYS A 129 3.68 10.51 -24.22
CA LYS A 129 2.54 10.92 -25.05
C LYS A 129 2.71 10.45 -26.49
N GLU A 130 3.92 10.53 -27.04
CA GLU A 130 4.23 9.97 -28.36
C GLU A 130 4.02 8.45 -28.41
N SER A 131 4.56 7.70 -27.43
CA SER A 131 4.34 6.25 -27.30
C SER A 131 2.85 5.89 -27.31
N GLN A 132 2.04 6.61 -26.54
CA GLN A 132 0.60 6.38 -26.46
C GLN A 132 -0.12 6.74 -27.76
N THR A 133 0.13 7.92 -28.33
CA THR A 133 -0.57 8.42 -29.52
C THR A 133 -0.22 7.63 -30.78
N GLN A 134 1.05 7.24 -30.94
CA GLN A 134 1.51 6.44 -32.07
C GLN A 134 1.36 4.93 -31.87
N SER A 135 0.88 4.46 -30.70
CA SER A 135 0.74 3.04 -30.38
C SER A 135 2.04 2.24 -30.57
N ILE A 136 3.15 2.82 -30.11
CA ILE A 136 4.47 2.20 -30.08
C ILE A 136 4.93 2.05 -28.65
N SER A 137 5.80 1.08 -28.37
CA SER A 137 6.34 0.92 -27.02
C SER A 137 7.19 2.12 -26.61
N ILE A 138 7.31 2.32 -25.30
CA ILE A 138 8.08 3.41 -24.72
C ILE A 138 9.55 3.28 -25.11
N VAL A 139 10.07 2.06 -25.18
CA VAL A 139 11.45 1.81 -25.64
C VAL A 139 11.61 2.18 -27.11
N ALA A 140 10.62 1.89 -27.97
CA ALA A 140 10.65 2.31 -29.37
C ALA A 140 10.59 3.83 -29.51
N ALA A 141 9.71 4.50 -28.75
CA ALA A 141 9.60 5.96 -28.72
C ALA A 141 10.92 6.61 -28.26
N ILE A 142 11.55 6.10 -27.21
CA ILE A 142 12.84 6.60 -26.69
C ILE A 142 13.95 6.46 -27.75
N LEU A 143 14.04 5.31 -28.41
CA LEU A 143 15.07 5.07 -29.44
C LEU A 143 14.87 5.97 -30.67
N ARG A 144 13.62 6.20 -31.07
CA ARG A 144 13.26 7.13 -32.17
C ARG A 144 13.58 8.58 -31.82
N ASP A 145 13.17 9.04 -30.64
CA ASP A 145 13.45 10.41 -30.15
C ASP A 145 14.96 10.69 -30.11
N SER A 146 15.75 9.69 -29.72
CA SER A 146 17.21 9.79 -29.65
C SER A 146 17.92 9.56 -30.99
N LYS A 147 17.17 9.37 -32.09
CA LYS A 147 17.68 9.09 -33.44
C LYS A 147 18.68 7.91 -33.50
N CYS A 148 18.41 6.86 -32.74
CA CYS A 148 19.26 5.68 -32.71
C CYS A 148 19.37 5.04 -34.11
N LYS A 149 20.54 4.55 -34.48
CA LYS A 149 20.77 3.91 -35.79
C LYS A 149 19.96 2.62 -35.99
N SER A 150 19.63 1.93 -34.89
CA SER A 150 18.84 0.70 -34.91
C SER A 150 17.65 0.85 -33.98
N THR A 151 16.48 1.14 -34.56
CA THR A 151 15.21 1.30 -33.84
C THR A 151 14.29 0.08 -33.95
N GLU A 152 14.60 -0.84 -34.86
CA GLU A 152 13.88 -2.10 -35.02
C GLU A 152 14.34 -3.13 -33.99
N LEU A 153 13.38 -3.68 -33.25
CA LEU A 153 13.63 -4.62 -32.16
C LEU A 153 12.84 -5.90 -32.43
N THR A 154 13.53 -7.03 -32.48
CA THR A 154 12.87 -8.33 -32.39
C THR A 154 12.14 -8.44 -31.05
N GLU A 155 11.12 -9.29 -30.96
CA GLU A 155 10.37 -9.51 -29.72
C GLU A 155 11.26 -9.80 -28.47
N PRO A 156 12.29 -10.67 -28.53
CA PRO A 156 13.17 -10.87 -27.38
C PRO A 156 14.01 -9.64 -27.05
N HIS A 157 14.47 -8.88 -28.05
CA HIS A 157 15.24 -7.65 -27.84
C HIS A 157 14.36 -6.57 -27.20
N HIS A 158 13.13 -6.42 -27.68
CA HIS A 158 12.15 -5.49 -27.13
C HIS A 158 11.82 -5.80 -25.67
N LYS A 159 11.56 -7.06 -25.33
CA LYS A 159 11.29 -7.48 -23.96
C LYS A 159 12.47 -7.16 -23.02
N GLN A 160 13.69 -7.42 -23.47
CA GLN A 160 14.89 -7.08 -22.71
C GLN A 160 15.08 -5.57 -22.57
N ALA A 161 14.79 -4.78 -23.61
CA ALA A 161 14.82 -3.32 -23.54
C ALA A 161 13.83 -2.77 -22.51
N LEU A 162 12.60 -3.32 -22.47
CA LEU A 162 11.59 -2.96 -21.46
C LEU A 162 12.06 -3.31 -20.05
N GLU A 163 12.62 -4.51 -19.87
CA GLU A 163 13.15 -4.93 -18.56
C GLU A 163 14.31 -4.02 -18.12
N TYR A 164 15.26 -3.74 -19.02
CA TYR A 164 16.41 -2.88 -18.75
C TYR A 164 15.98 -1.45 -18.37
N LEU A 165 15.04 -0.86 -19.12
CA LEU A 165 14.46 0.44 -18.81
C LEU A 165 13.75 0.43 -17.45
N SER A 166 12.94 -0.58 -17.17
CA SER A 166 12.23 -0.72 -15.88
C SER A 166 13.20 -0.83 -14.70
N ILE A 167 14.31 -1.54 -14.86
CA ILE A 167 15.36 -1.66 -13.83
C ILE A 167 16.02 -0.30 -13.57
N HIS A 168 16.40 0.44 -14.61
CA HIS A 168 17.04 1.75 -14.43
C HIS A 168 16.11 2.81 -13.85
N LEU A 169 14.83 2.82 -14.25
CA LEU A 169 13.81 3.66 -13.61
C LEU A 169 13.69 3.30 -12.12
N SER A 170 13.65 2.01 -11.79
CA SER A 170 13.60 1.52 -10.40
C SER A 170 14.82 1.93 -9.57
N ILE A 171 16.02 1.89 -10.15
CA ILE A 171 17.26 2.35 -9.50
C ILE A 171 17.20 3.87 -9.29
N ARG A 172 16.82 4.63 -10.32
CA ARG A 172 16.69 6.08 -10.25
C ARG A 172 15.70 6.50 -9.18
N ASP A 173 14.53 5.88 -9.11
CA ASP A 173 13.49 6.21 -8.13
C ASP A 173 13.99 5.99 -6.70
N ARG A 174 14.70 4.88 -6.41
CA ARG A 174 15.28 4.61 -5.09
C ARG A 174 16.38 5.62 -4.73
N LYS A 175 17.24 5.97 -5.68
CA LYS A 175 18.26 7.02 -5.49
C LYS A 175 17.63 8.37 -5.19
N GLN A 176 16.53 8.73 -5.86
CA GLN A 176 15.79 9.96 -5.58
C GLN A 176 15.10 9.94 -4.22
N LEU A 177 14.52 8.80 -3.80
CA LEU A 177 13.96 8.65 -2.45
C LEU A 177 15.03 8.87 -1.37
N ILE A 178 16.22 8.28 -1.53
CA ILE A 178 17.36 8.52 -0.63
C ILE A 178 17.77 10.00 -0.64
N GLN A 179 17.83 10.62 -1.82
CA GLN A 179 18.18 12.03 -1.94
C GLN A 179 17.18 12.94 -1.22
N CYS A 180 15.88 12.78 -1.49
CA CYS A 180 14.81 13.59 -0.92
C CYS A 180 14.65 13.38 0.59
N LEU A 181 14.72 12.13 1.07
CA LEU A 181 14.42 11.80 2.47
C LEU A 181 15.65 11.80 3.38
N CYS A 182 16.84 11.51 2.86
CA CYS A 182 18.03 11.22 3.68
C CYS A 182 19.20 12.17 3.41
N LYS A 183 19.28 12.82 2.25
CA LYS A 183 20.43 13.66 1.85
C LYS A 183 20.08 15.10 1.48
N SER A 184 18.83 15.51 1.70
CA SER A 184 18.39 16.87 1.38
C SER A 184 19.01 17.89 2.34
N ASN A 185 19.36 19.05 1.80
CA ASN A 185 19.80 20.21 2.56
C ASN A 185 18.90 21.40 2.17
N PRO A 186 18.04 21.90 3.06
CA PRO A 186 17.89 21.51 4.47
C PRO A 186 17.27 20.11 4.64
N ASP A 187 17.50 19.51 5.83
CA ASP A 187 16.95 18.20 6.18
C ASP A 187 15.46 18.31 6.53
N TYR A 188 14.62 18.13 5.51
CA TYR A 188 13.16 18.22 5.65
C TYR A 188 12.57 17.07 6.45
N LEU A 189 13.12 15.85 6.38
CA LEU A 189 12.57 14.70 7.10
C LEU A 189 12.73 14.88 8.60
N THR A 190 13.92 15.23 9.06
CA THR A 190 14.19 15.49 10.49
C THR A 190 13.32 16.63 11.01
N THR A 191 13.20 17.71 10.25
CA THR A 191 12.38 18.87 10.62
C THR A 191 10.91 18.49 10.71
N SER A 192 10.37 17.80 9.70
CA SER A 192 8.96 17.36 9.69
C SER A 192 8.63 16.46 10.87
N VAL A 193 9.53 15.52 11.22
CA VAL A 193 9.31 14.66 12.40
C VAL A 193 9.33 15.47 13.69
N ARG A 194 10.21 16.47 13.82
CA ARG A 194 10.25 17.35 14.99
C ARG A 194 8.96 18.14 15.13
N GLU A 195 8.49 18.76 14.04
CA GLU A 195 7.23 19.51 14.04
C GLU A 195 6.04 18.63 14.41
N VAL A 196 5.98 17.38 13.92
CA VAL A 196 4.93 16.43 14.33
C VAL A 196 5.03 16.07 15.81
N VAL A 197 6.23 15.80 16.34
CA VAL A 197 6.40 15.49 17.77
C VAL A 197 6.01 16.69 18.64
N ASP A 198 6.41 17.89 18.25
CA ASP A 198 6.09 19.13 18.97
C ASP A 198 4.58 19.41 18.93
N ALA A 199 3.92 19.22 17.79
CA ALA A 199 2.47 19.39 17.64
C ALA A 199 1.67 18.41 18.50
N TYR A 200 2.19 17.19 18.72
CA TYR A 200 1.56 16.16 19.53
C TYR A 200 2.10 16.10 20.97
N GLU A 201 2.99 17.00 21.38
CA GLU A 201 3.59 17.00 22.72
C GLU A 201 2.54 16.93 23.85
N PRO A 202 1.42 17.69 23.82
CA PRO A 202 0.41 17.63 24.87
C PRO A 202 -0.25 16.25 24.97
N VAL A 203 -0.46 15.61 23.82
CA VAL A 203 -1.03 14.26 23.71
C VAL A 203 -0.02 13.22 24.22
N ILE A 204 1.24 13.30 23.78
CA ILE A 204 2.32 12.40 24.20
C ILE A 204 2.52 12.47 25.71
N ARG A 205 2.51 13.67 26.29
CA ARG A 205 2.64 13.89 27.73
C ARG A 205 1.55 13.20 28.53
N ARG A 206 0.30 13.37 28.10
CA ARG A 206 -0.86 12.78 28.77
C ARG A 206 -0.89 11.27 28.58
N MET A 207 -0.55 10.78 27.39
CA MET A 207 -0.36 9.34 27.14
C MET A 207 0.72 8.75 28.05
N HIS A 208 1.92 9.33 28.13
CA HIS A 208 2.99 8.82 28.99
C HIS A 208 2.56 8.69 30.46
N LYS A 209 1.70 9.59 30.96
CA LYS A 209 1.12 9.49 32.31
C LYS A 209 0.05 8.39 32.41
N ALA A 210 -0.72 8.19 31.34
CA ALA A 210 -1.90 7.33 31.33
C ALA A 210 -1.57 5.86 31.04
N ILE A 211 -0.52 5.56 30.26
CA ILE A 211 -0.26 4.22 29.72
C ILE A 211 1.19 3.79 29.89
N ASP A 212 1.42 2.47 29.89
CA ASP A 212 2.77 1.91 29.76
C ASP A 212 3.19 1.92 28.28
N LEU A 213 3.89 2.99 27.88
CA LEU A 213 4.39 3.13 26.50
C LEU A 213 5.40 2.03 26.13
N SER A 214 6.23 1.56 27.07
CA SER A 214 7.19 0.49 26.80
C SER A 214 6.50 -0.85 26.55
N SER A 215 5.46 -1.18 27.31
CA SER A 215 4.64 -2.38 27.06
C SER A 215 3.93 -2.25 25.72
N THR A 216 3.37 -1.07 25.41
CA THR A 216 2.66 -0.81 24.15
C THR A 216 3.57 -1.03 22.92
N VAL A 217 4.83 -0.57 22.97
CA VAL A 217 5.80 -0.84 21.90
C VAL A 217 6.13 -2.33 21.80
N SER A 218 6.16 -3.06 22.91
CA SER A 218 6.39 -4.52 22.90
C SER A 218 5.22 -5.25 22.25
N ASP A 219 3.99 -4.86 22.57
CA ASP A 219 2.77 -5.37 21.92
C ASP A 219 2.78 -5.11 20.41
N LEU A 220 3.19 -3.91 19.99
CA LEU A 220 3.34 -3.58 18.57
C LEU A 220 4.41 -4.45 17.87
N GLU A 221 5.57 -4.62 18.51
CA GLU A 221 6.65 -5.48 18.02
C GLU A 221 6.17 -6.92 17.80
N TYR A 222 5.43 -7.48 18.77
CA TYR A 222 4.86 -8.83 18.63
C TYR A 222 3.82 -8.93 17.52
N PHE A 223 2.93 -7.94 17.40
CA PHE A 223 1.96 -7.88 16.32
C PHE A 223 2.63 -7.81 14.95
N LEU A 224 3.63 -6.94 14.77
CA LEU A 224 4.38 -6.82 13.52
C LEU A 224 5.10 -8.12 13.17
N GLY A 225 5.72 -8.78 14.15
CA GLY A 225 6.38 -10.07 13.96
C GLY A 225 5.43 -11.16 13.46
N ASP A 226 4.24 -11.27 14.06
CA ASP A 226 3.23 -12.24 13.63
C ASP A 226 2.61 -11.86 12.28
N MET A 227 2.35 -10.58 12.03
CA MET A 227 1.86 -10.08 10.74
C MET A 227 2.84 -10.39 9.62
N ILE A 228 4.14 -10.16 9.84
CA ILE A 228 5.18 -10.44 8.85
C ILE A 228 5.21 -11.93 8.54
N LYS A 229 5.21 -12.80 9.56
CA LYS A 229 5.20 -14.26 9.40
C LYS A 229 3.97 -14.75 8.66
N LEU A 230 2.79 -14.23 9.04
CA LEU A 230 1.52 -14.62 8.42
C LEU A 230 1.47 -14.21 6.96
N SER A 231 1.99 -13.03 6.63
CA SER A 231 1.82 -12.46 5.29
C SER A 231 2.72 -13.11 4.23
N ARG A 232 3.67 -13.96 4.62
CA ARG A 232 4.54 -14.69 3.67
C ARG A 232 3.76 -15.79 2.99
N ILE A 233 3.71 -15.76 1.66
CA ILE A 233 3.19 -16.87 0.89
C ILE A 233 4.23 -17.99 0.93
N GLN A 234 3.82 -19.13 1.48
CA GLN A 234 4.69 -20.30 1.65
C GLN A 234 4.34 -21.37 0.62
N THR A 235 5.26 -22.30 0.39
CA THR A 235 5.01 -23.50 -0.39
C THR A 235 5.11 -24.70 0.54
N ASP A 236 4.12 -25.59 0.52
CA ASP A 236 4.15 -26.82 1.31
C ASP A 236 5.12 -27.87 0.72
N LYS A 237 5.27 -29.00 1.42
CA LYS A 237 6.14 -30.11 0.98
C LYS A 237 5.70 -30.74 -0.34
N SER A 238 4.44 -30.53 -0.73
CA SER A 238 3.84 -31.03 -1.98
C SER A 238 3.94 -30.02 -3.12
N GLY A 239 4.56 -28.86 -2.91
CA GLY A 239 4.65 -27.80 -3.92
C GLY A 239 3.37 -26.94 -3.99
N LYS A 240 2.40 -27.11 -3.10
CA LYS A 240 1.20 -26.29 -3.11
C LYS A 240 1.41 -25.01 -2.29
N SER A 241 0.90 -23.93 -2.85
CA SER A 241 0.89 -22.61 -2.26
C SER A 241 0.00 -22.54 -1.03
N ILE A 242 0.56 -22.02 0.06
CA ILE A 242 -0.17 -21.65 1.26
C ILE A 242 -0.35 -20.14 1.20
N VAL A 243 -1.48 -19.72 0.65
CA VAL A 243 -1.85 -18.30 0.53
C VAL A 243 -2.71 -17.92 1.74
N PRO A 244 -2.28 -16.95 2.57
CA PRO A 244 -3.06 -16.49 3.71
C PRO A 244 -4.41 -15.92 3.28
N THR A 245 -5.46 -16.22 4.01
CA THR A 245 -6.84 -15.79 3.76
C THR A 245 -7.22 -14.57 4.59
N VAL A 246 -8.35 -13.92 4.27
CA VAL A 246 -8.88 -12.84 5.12
C VAL A 246 -9.20 -13.34 6.53
N GLY A 247 -9.71 -14.57 6.66
CA GLY A 247 -9.97 -15.21 7.96
C GLY A 247 -8.73 -15.32 8.82
N ASP A 248 -7.55 -15.60 8.22
CA ASP A 248 -6.28 -15.66 8.95
C ASP A 248 -5.87 -14.27 9.48
N PHE A 249 -6.05 -13.22 8.69
CA PHE A 249 -5.81 -11.85 9.17
C PHE A 249 -6.81 -11.42 10.25
N VAL A 250 -8.07 -11.87 10.18
CA VAL A 250 -9.04 -11.66 11.26
C VAL A 250 -8.59 -12.38 12.54
N GLN A 251 -8.05 -13.60 12.42
CA GLN A 251 -7.50 -14.33 13.57
C GLN A 251 -6.26 -13.64 14.17
N LEU A 252 -5.38 -13.09 13.34
CA LEU A 252 -4.26 -12.25 13.78
C LEU A 252 -4.75 -11.04 14.57
N LEU A 253 -5.73 -10.32 14.05
CA LEU A 253 -6.33 -9.18 14.75
C LEU A 253 -6.95 -9.61 16.09
N ARG A 254 -7.67 -10.74 16.13
CA ARG A 254 -8.24 -11.28 17.38
C ARG A 254 -7.17 -11.68 18.40
N LYS A 255 -6.04 -12.29 17.96
CA LYS A 255 -4.91 -12.64 18.83
C LYS A 255 -4.36 -11.41 19.55
N HIS A 256 -4.18 -10.32 18.83
CA HIS A 256 -3.57 -9.08 19.34
C HIS A 256 -4.58 -8.03 19.83
N GLN A 257 -5.89 -8.28 19.70
CA GLN A 257 -6.97 -7.36 20.10
C GLN A 257 -6.87 -6.95 21.57
N ARG A 258 -6.46 -7.88 22.45
CA ARG A 258 -6.29 -7.59 23.87
C ARG A 258 -5.29 -6.46 24.11
N SER A 259 -4.17 -6.45 23.40
CA SER A 259 -3.15 -5.41 23.55
C SER A 259 -3.71 -4.03 23.20
N SER A 260 -4.45 -3.92 22.11
CA SER A 260 -5.16 -2.67 21.75
C SER A 260 -6.21 -2.29 22.79
N HIS A 261 -6.98 -3.25 23.32
CA HIS A 261 -7.97 -2.97 24.36
C HIS A 261 -7.33 -2.51 25.67
N VAL A 262 -6.18 -3.08 26.06
CA VAL A 262 -5.44 -2.66 27.26
C VAL A 262 -4.96 -1.22 27.09
N PHE A 263 -4.38 -0.88 25.95
CA PHE A 263 -3.96 0.49 25.63
C PHE A 263 -5.14 1.48 25.74
N ILE A 264 -6.26 1.20 25.05
CA ILE A 264 -7.45 2.07 25.07
C ILE A 264 -8.02 2.17 26.48
N HIS A 265 -8.13 1.04 27.20
CA HIS A 265 -8.64 1.02 28.56
C HIS A 265 -7.78 1.86 29.51
N GLN A 266 -6.45 1.76 29.42
CA GLN A 266 -5.56 2.56 30.25
C GLN A 266 -5.71 4.06 29.95
N CYS A 267 -5.77 4.47 28.68
CA CYS A 267 -6.09 5.85 28.30
C CYS A 267 -7.40 6.31 28.94
N CYS A 268 -8.49 5.56 28.74
CA CYS A 268 -9.83 5.93 29.23
C CYS A 268 -9.97 5.90 30.75
N LYS A 269 -9.23 5.02 31.44
CA LYS A 269 -9.28 4.86 32.89
C LYS A 269 -8.41 5.90 33.59
N ASN A 270 -7.18 6.08 33.13
CA ASN A 270 -6.16 6.84 33.84
C ASN A 270 -6.15 8.32 33.45
N ASP A 271 -6.68 8.69 32.27
CA ASP A 271 -6.73 10.08 31.84
C ASP A 271 -8.05 10.47 31.14
N LYS A 272 -8.95 11.08 31.92
CA LYS A 272 -10.27 11.52 31.48
C LYS A 272 -10.24 12.73 30.55
N GLU A 273 -9.28 13.63 30.72
CA GLU A 273 -9.20 14.83 29.88
C GLU A 273 -8.65 14.47 28.49
N LEU A 274 -7.68 13.55 28.40
CA LEU A 274 -7.20 13.01 27.11
C LEU A 274 -8.35 12.34 26.37
N THR A 275 -9.13 11.54 27.09
CA THR A 275 -10.34 10.90 26.55
C THR A 275 -11.38 11.93 26.12
N GLY A 276 -11.53 13.02 26.89
CA GLY A 276 -12.38 14.15 26.55
C GLY A 276 -12.00 14.81 25.23
N TRP A 277 -10.72 15.08 24.99
CA TRP A 277 -10.24 15.65 23.73
C TRP A 277 -10.61 14.81 22.51
N TYR A 278 -10.40 13.48 22.59
CA TYR A 278 -10.77 12.58 21.50
C TYR A 278 -12.28 12.45 21.33
N LEU A 279 -13.05 12.46 22.42
CA LEU A 279 -14.51 12.45 22.35
C LEU A 279 -15.04 13.73 21.69
N ASP A 280 -14.50 14.88 22.06
CA ASP A 280 -14.89 16.16 21.47
C ASP A 280 -14.48 16.22 20.01
N TRP A 281 -13.25 15.82 19.66
CA TRP A 281 -12.84 15.67 18.27
C TRP A 281 -13.80 14.75 17.49
N ALA A 282 -14.14 13.59 18.04
CA ALA A 282 -15.07 12.66 17.40
C ALA A 282 -16.47 13.28 17.21
N LYS A 283 -16.98 14.04 18.18
CA LYS A 283 -18.24 14.79 18.05
C LYS A 283 -18.14 15.87 16.98
N HIS A 284 -17.02 16.59 16.90
CA HIS A 284 -16.79 17.62 15.88
C HIS A 284 -16.75 17.00 14.48
N CYS A 285 -16.02 15.89 14.30
CA CYS A 285 -16.00 15.14 13.04
C CYS A 285 -17.40 14.64 12.68
N ALA A 286 -18.11 14.01 13.62
CA ALA A 286 -19.48 13.56 13.41
C ALA A 286 -20.43 14.71 13.04
N ALA A 287 -20.22 15.91 13.60
CA ALA A 287 -20.99 17.09 13.26
C ALA A 287 -20.77 17.58 11.82
N GLN A 288 -19.61 17.34 11.20
CA GLN A 288 -19.38 17.66 9.78
C GLN A 288 -20.25 16.82 8.84
N PHE A 289 -20.67 15.61 9.26
CA PHE A 289 -21.59 14.77 8.50
C PHE A 289 -23.07 15.13 8.73
N LYS A 290 -23.38 16.02 9.68
CA LYS A 290 -24.75 16.48 9.90
C LYS A 290 -25.17 17.44 8.78
N ARG A 291 -26.40 17.29 8.30
CA ARG A 291 -27.01 18.24 7.38
C ARG A 291 -27.22 19.55 8.13
N LYS A 292 -26.61 20.65 7.67
CA LYS A 292 -26.91 21.99 8.20
C LYS A 292 -28.34 22.35 7.81
N SER A 293 -29.19 22.68 8.78
CA SER A 293 -30.51 23.25 8.51
C SER A 293 -30.30 24.61 7.86
N GLN A 294 -30.75 24.77 6.61
CA GLN A 294 -30.79 26.08 5.95
C GLN A 294 -32.19 26.68 6.14
N PRO A 295 -32.32 28.03 6.20
CA PRO A 295 -33.64 28.66 6.17
C PRO A 295 -34.37 28.24 4.89
N GLY A 296 -35.56 27.65 5.03
CA GLY A 296 -36.33 27.11 3.90
C GLY A 296 -36.00 25.65 3.51
N PHE A 297 -35.10 24.97 4.21
CA PHE A 297 -34.78 23.56 4.00
C PHE A 297 -35.08 22.73 5.25
N GLU A 298 -36.19 21.99 5.22
CA GLU A 298 -36.48 20.98 6.23
C GLU A 298 -35.70 19.70 5.91
N SER A 299 -34.69 19.42 6.73
CA SER A 299 -33.82 18.24 6.60
C SER A 299 -34.57 16.90 6.67
N ASN A 300 -35.81 16.91 7.15
CA ASN A 300 -36.73 15.78 7.29
C ASN A 300 -37.82 15.70 6.22
N HIS A 301 -37.83 16.58 5.20
CA HIS A 301 -38.81 16.47 4.12
C HIS A 301 -38.64 15.11 3.39
N PRO A 302 -39.72 14.32 3.21
CA PRO A 302 -39.63 12.94 2.74
C PRO A 302 -38.91 12.80 1.39
N ASP A 303 -39.08 13.76 0.47
CA ASP A 303 -38.42 13.76 -0.85
C ASP A 303 -36.89 13.93 -0.77
N PHE A 304 -36.38 14.57 0.28
CA PHE A 304 -34.95 14.90 0.44
C PHE A 304 -34.27 14.02 1.50
N ALA A 305 -35.03 13.28 2.30
CA ALA A 305 -34.53 12.55 3.47
C ALA A 305 -33.71 11.30 3.10
N GLN A 306 -34.22 10.44 2.20
CA GLN A 306 -33.63 9.11 1.93
C GLN A 306 -32.81 8.99 0.63
N LYS A 307 -33.02 9.85 -0.37
CA LYS A 307 -32.41 9.71 -1.72
C LYS A 307 -31.71 10.95 -2.30
N GLY A 308 -31.73 12.08 -1.61
CA GLY A 308 -31.13 13.34 -2.09
C GLY A 308 -29.61 13.44 -1.90
N ALA A 309 -28.95 14.33 -2.65
CA ALA A 309 -27.52 14.66 -2.54
C ALA A 309 -27.17 15.53 -1.30
N GLY A 310 -27.86 15.31 -0.17
CA GLY A 310 -27.69 16.10 1.05
C GLY A 310 -28.03 17.58 0.83
N SER A 311 -27.15 18.48 1.29
CA SER A 311 -27.33 19.93 1.17
C SER A 311 -27.26 20.46 -0.27
N LEU A 312 -26.80 19.65 -1.23
CA LEU A 312 -26.79 20.02 -2.64
C LEU A 312 -28.16 19.82 -3.31
N THR A 313 -29.07 19.07 -2.68
CA THR A 313 -30.33 18.67 -3.29
C THR A 313 -31.15 19.86 -3.81
N PRO A 314 -31.38 20.94 -3.05
CA PRO A 314 -32.15 22.09 -3.55
C PRO A 314 -31.53 22.73 -4.79
N ALA A 315 -30.21 22.99 -4.77
CA ALA A 315 -29.50 23.59 -5.89
C ALA A 315 -29.51 22.69 -7.13
N LEU A 316 -29.40 21.36 -6.95
CA LEU A 316 -29.49 20.41 -8.06
C LEU A 316 -30.91 20.35 -8.65
N HIS A 317 -31.94 20.44 -7.81
CA HIS A 317 -33.34 20.53 -8.27
C HIS A 317 -33.59 21.82 -9.04
N GLU A 318 -33.08 22.96 -8.57
CA GLU A 318 -33.18 24.24 -9.26
C GLU A 318 -32.50 24.18 -10.63
N LEU A 319 -31.26 23.68 -10.68
CA LEU A 319 -30.52 23.49 -11.94
C LEU A 319 -31.26 22.56 -12.89
N SER A 320 -31.83 21.45 -12.39
CA SER A 320 -32.59 20.50 -13.20
C SER A 320 -33.90 21.10 -13.73
N SER A 321 -34.57 21.93 -12.93
CA SER A 321 -35.82 22.60 -13.30
C SER A 321 -35.59 23.69 -14.35
N ALA A 322 -34.45 24.37 -14.29
CA ALA A 322 -34.05 25.39 -15.27
C ALA A 322 -33.69 24.84 -16.66
N LEU A 323 -33.48 23.53 -16.80
CA LEU A 323 -33.19 22.93 -18.10
C LEU A 323 -34.43 22.88 -19.00
N PRO A 324 -34.28 23.02 -20.34
CA PRO A 324 -35.37 22.79 -21.29
C PRO A 324 -35.96 21.38 -21.16
N GLU A 325 -37.27 21.23 -21.40
CA GLU A 325 -37.98 19.95 -21.28
C GLU A 325 -37.37 18.84 -22.16
N GLU A 326 -36.95 19.20 -23.37
CA GLU A 326 -36.30 18.28 -24.31
C GLU A 326 -34.97 17.74 -23.74
N THR A 327 -34.14 18.63 -23.17
CA THR A 327 -32.88 18.26 -22.52
C THR A 327 -33.13 17.40 -21.30
N ARG A 328 -34.14 17.73 -20.48
CA ARG A 328 -34.50 16.97 -19.28
C ARG A 328 -34.94 15.55 -19.64
N THR A 329 -35.82 15.41 -20.63
CA THR A 329 -36.29 14.12 -21.15
C THR A 329 -35.14 13.24 -21.66
N ARG A 330 -34.10 13.87 -22.22
CA ARG A 330 -32.90 13.16 -22.69
C ARG A 330 -31.98 12.66 -21.56
N ILE A 331 -31.79 13.44 -20.49
CA ILE A 331 -30.80 13.12 -19.44
C ILE A 331 -31.37 12.29 -18.29
N VAL A 332 -32.67 12.37 -17.99
CA VAL A 332 -33.29 11.61 -16.89
C VAL A 332 -33.08 10.10 -17.02
N PRO A 333 -33.29 9.45 -18.18
CA PRO A 333 -33.03 8.02 -18.34
C PRO A 333 -31.56 7.63 -18.08
N ILE A 334 -30.61 8.52 -18.40
CA ILE A 334 -29.17 8.31 -18.15
C ILE A 334 -28.90 8.35 -16.65
N LEU A 335 -29.49 9.31 -15.93
CA LEU A 335 -29.37 9.44 -14.47
C LEU A 335 -30.00 8.24 -13.75
N ASP A 336 -31.19 7.81 -14.16
CA ASP A 336 -31.88 6.66 -13.58
C ASP A 336 -31.09 5.36 -13.78
N SER A 337 -30.57 5.15 -15.00
CA SER A 337 -29.67 4.03 -15.30
C SER A 337 -28.41 4.06 -14.42
N HIS A 338 -27.83 5.25 -14.21
CA HIS A 338 -26.68 5.39 -13.35
C HIS A 338 -27.00 5.15 -11.86
N SER A 339 -28.15 5.63 -11.38
CA SER A 339 -28.62 5.38 -10.01
C SER A 339 -28.80 3.89 -9.77
N ALA A 340 -29.49 3.18 -10.68
CA ALA A 340 -29.68 1.74 -10.59
C ALA A 340 -28.33 0.98 -10.59
N TYR A 341 -27.36 1.46 -11.38
CA TYR A 341 -25.99 0.94 -11.35
C TYR A 341 -25.33 1.11 -9.97
N LEU A 342 -25.42 2.30 -9.37
CA LEU A 342 -24.85 2.54 -8.04
C LEU A 342 -25.51 1.66 -6.97
N ASP A 343 -26.83 1.50 -7.00
CA ASP A 343 -27.55 0.66 -6.05
C ASP A 343 -27.10 -0.81 -6.13
N LYS A 344 -27.01 -1.35 -7.36
CA LYS A 344 -26.49 -2.71 -7.57
C LYS A 344 -25.01 -2.82 -7.19
N MET A 345 -24.21 -1.76 -7.36
CA MET A 345 -22.83 -1.70 -6.88
C MET A 345 -22.77 -1.84 -5.36
N HIS A 346 -23.56 -1.04 -4.64
CA HIS A 346 -23.62 -1.04 -3.20
C HIS A 346 -24.13 -2.38 -2.64
N ALA A 347 -25.17 -2.95 -3.24
CA ALA A 347 -25.73 -4.25 -2.85
C ALA A 347 -24.68 -5.37 -2.93
N GLN A 348 -23.96 -5.45 -4.05
CA GLN A 348 -22.89 -6.43 -4.26
C GLN A 348 -21.70 -6.21 -3.33
N SER A 349 -21.29 -4.95 -3.11
CA SER A 349 -20.28 -4.60 -2.11
C SER A 349 -20.64 -5.12 -0.72
N ASN A 350 -21.90 -4.91 -0.30
CA ASN A 350 -22.41 -5.34 0.99
C ASN A 350 -22.45 -6.87 1.10
N ALA A 351 -22.94 -7.57 0.07
CA ALA A 351 -22.94 -9.04 0.03
C ALA A 351 -21.52 -9.62 0.18
N ARG A 352 -20.54 -8.98 -0.47
CA ARG A 352 -19.14 -9.36 -0.36
C ARG A 352 -18.55 -9.10 1.02
N LEU A 353 -18.84 -7.93 1.62
CA LEU A 353 -18.44 -7.63 3.00
C LEU A 353 -18.96 -8.70 3.96
N GLN A 354 -20.23 -9.08 3.83
CA GLN A 354 -20.84 -10.14 4.65
C GLN A 354 -20.15 -11.48 4.47
N THR A 355 -19.77 -11.83 3.24
CA THR A 355 -19.01 -13.05 2.94
C THR A 355 -17.64 -13.03 3.62
N ILE A 356 -16.93 -11.90 3.53
CA ILE A 356 -15.62 -11.73 4.15
C ILE A 356 -15.70 -11.79 5.68
N LEU A 357 -16.70 -11.16 6.29
CA LEU A 357 -16.91 -11.22 7.75
C LEU A 357 -17.16 -12.65 8.26
N ARG A 358 -17.71 -13.52 7.40
CA ARG A 358 -17.96 -14.94 7.69
C ARG A 358 -16.80 -15.87 7.27
N SER A 359 -15.72 -15.33 6.68
CA SER A 359 -14.60 -16.14 6.23
C SER A 359 -13.92 -16.85 7.41
N GLN A 360 -13.81 -18.18 7.33
CA GLN A 360 -13.10 -18.95 8.34
C GLN A 360 -11.59 -18.85 8.13
N PRO A 361 -10.78 -18.83 9.21
CA PRO A 361 -9.33 -18.96 9.10
C PRO A 361 -8.94 -20.28 8.43
N SER A 362 -7.77 -20.30 7.81
CA SER A 362 -7.20 -21.50 7.24
C SER A 362 -6.90 -22.53 8.33
N LYS A 363 -7.15 -23.81 8.03
CA LYS A 363 -6.80 -24.93 8.92
C LYS A 363 -5.37 -25.44 8.67
N HIS A 364 -4.57 -24.71 7.90
CA HIS A 364 -3.26 -25.19 7.48
C HIS A 364 -2.27 -25.16 8.67
N PRO A 365 -1.55 -26.26 8.97
CA PRO A 365 -0.67 -26.34 10.13
C PRO A 365 0.38 -25.23 10.21
N ALA A 366 0.93 -24.79 9.07
CA ALA A 366 1.92 -23.71 9.04
C ALA A 366 1.36 -22.36 9.52
N ILE A 367 0.10 -22.06 9.20
CA ILE A 367 -0.58 -20.85 9.65
C ILE A 367 -1.04 -21.02 11.11
N ALA A 368 -1.58 -22.20 11.46
CA ALA A 368 -1.97 -22.52 12.83
C ALA A 368 -0.81 -22.36 13.83
N LYS A 369 0.43 -22.69 13.43
CA LYS A 369 1.64 -22.52 14.25
C LYS A 369 1.90 -21.07 14.68
N ILE A 370 1.53 -20.10 13.85
CA ILE A 370 1.67 -18.67 14.18
C ILE A 370 0.75 -18.31 15.36
N PHE A 371 -0.39 -18.98 15.46
CA PHE A 371 -1.38 -18.76 16.51
C PHE A 371 -1.17 -19.66 17.73
N SER A 372 -0.50 -20.80 17.59
CA SER A 372 -0.12 -21.67 18.73
C SER A 372 1.14 -21.19 19.45
N GLY A 373 1.99 -20.41 18.78
CA GLY A 373 3.18 -19.80 19.37
C GLY A 373 2.85 -18.51 20.14
N SER A 374 3.28 -18.48 21.41
CA SER A 374 3.13 -17.39 22.40
C SER A 374 1.87 -17.45 23.26
N ALA A 375 1.78 -18.52 24.05
CA ALA A 375 1.35 -18.45 25.43
C ALA A 375 2.57 -18.46 26.37
N THR A 376 3.66 -17.76 26.04
CA THR A 376 4.74 -17.48 26.98
C THR A 376 4.51 -16.11 27.60
N ARG A 377 3.74 -16.13 28.69
CA ARG A 377 3.63 -15.04 29.67
C ARG A 377 5.04 -14.60 30.13
N PRO A 378 5.34 -13.30 30.25
CA PRO A 378 6.25 -12.83 31.28
C PRO A 378 5.57 -12.95 32.65
N ASN A 379 6.35 -13.35 33.65
CA ASN A 379 5.88 -13.76 34.96
C ASN A 379 5.24 -12.63 35.81
N SER A 380 4.24 -13.06 36.59
CA SER A 380 3.46 -12.48 37.70
C SER A 380 3.82 -11.13 38.37
N ARG A 381 2.79 -10.29 38.58
CA ARG A 381 2.61 -9.51 39.83
C ARG A 381 2.02 -10.43 40.91
N ALA A 382 2.49 -10.26 42.15
CA ALA A 382 2.27 -11.14 43.30
C ALA A 382 0.82 -11.12 43.85
N SER A 383 0.39 -12.28 44.35
CA SER A 383 -0.59 -12.43 45.43
C SER A 383 -0.02 -13.49 46.38
N SER A 384 -0.04 -13.19 47.69
CA SER A 384 0.55 -13.96 48.80
C SER A 384 -0.22 -15.26 49.15
N PRO A 385 0.33 -16.19 49.97
CA PRO A 385 0.37 -17.65 49.72
C PRO A 385 -0.42 -18.54 50.71
N ALA A 386 -0.55 -19.86 50.40
CA ALA A 386 -0.48 -21.05 51.29
C ALA A 386 -0.58 -22.37 50.46
N PRO A 387 -0.35 -23.61 50.99
CA PRO A 387 0.96 -24.28 51.04
C PRO A 387 1.06 -25.70 50.40
N ASP A 388 2.31 -26.08 50.11
CA ASP A 388 3.01 -27.40 50.07
C ASP A 388 2.59 -28.65 49.26
N SER A 389 3.60 -29.19 48.55
CA SER A 389 4.06 -30.60 48.43
C SER A 389 4.36 -31.12 46.99
N PRO A 390 5.31 -32.07 46.80
CA PRO A 390 6.45 -31.90 45.87
C PRO A 390 6.58 -32.98 44.75
N MET A 391 7.75 -32.95 44.05
CA MET A 391 8.33 -33.92 43.08
C MET A 391 8.17 -33.54 41.60
N GLU A 392 9.11 -33.73 40.67
CA GLU A 392 10.52 -34.16 40.66
C GLU A 392 11.13 -33.74 39.31
N ARG A 393 12.47 -33.68 39.24
CA ARG A 393 13.29 -33.32 38.08
C ARG A 393 13.28 -34.42 37.00
N THR A 394 13.43 -34.03 35.73
CA THR A 394 14.43 -34.67 34.85
C THR A 394 14.84 -33.78 33.68
N HIS A 395 16.16 -33.64 33.53
CA HIS A 395 16.84 -32.95 32.44
C HIS A 395 16.92 -33.86 31.21
N SER A 396 16.90 -33.28 30.01
CA SER A 396 17.62 -33.82 28.86
C SER A 396 17.99 -32.70 27.90
N LEU A 397 19.29 -32.45 27.82
CA LEU A 397 20.00 -31.66 26.82
C LEU A 397 20.28 -32.57 25.61
N SER A 398 20.11 -32.03 24.41
CA SER A 398 20.77 -32.46 23.16
C SER A 398 20.21 -31.60 22.03
N GLU A 399 20.92 -31.21 20.99
CA GLU A 399 22.35 -31.04 20.75
C GLU A 399 22.40 -30.20 19.46
N LEU A 400 23.36 -29.28 19.39
CA LEU A 400 23.67 -28.53 18.19
C LEU A 400 24.21 -29.49 17.12
N GLN A 401 23.65 -29.45 15.91
CA GLN A 401 24.33 -29.99 14.74
C GLN A 401 24.29 -28.99 13.58
N GLN A 402 25.46 -28.41 13.33
CA GLN A 402 25.85 -27.82 12.07
C GLN A 402 26.15 -28.95 11.08
N SER A 403 25.72 -28.83 9.81
CA SER A 403 26.62 -28.50 8.68
C SER A 403 25.99 -28.77 7.31
N GLU A 404 26.57 -28.09 6.32
CA GLU A 404 26.77 -28.49 4.92
C GLU A 404 25.68 -28.26 3.84
N THR A 405 25.87 -27.08 3.22
CA THR A 405 25.96 -26.78 1.78
C THR A 405 25.69 -27.88 0.72
N SER A 406 25.01 -27.40 -0.33
CA SER A 406 25.03 -27.84 -1.74
C SER A 406 24.08 -28.96 -2.15
N LYS A 407 22.94 -28.59 -2.75
CA LYS A 407 22.27 -29.36 -3.82
C LYS A 407 21.19 -28.54 -4.54
N SER A 408 21.39 -28.39 -5.86
CA SER A 408 20.42 -28.28 -6.96
C SER A 408 19.13 -27.49 -6.75
N ILE A 409 19.02 -26.35 -7.43
CA ILE A 409 17.79 -25.56 -7.59
C ILE A 409 16.78 -26.40 -8.38
N LYS A 410 15.92 -27.15 -7.67
CA LYS A 410 14.62 -27.53 -8.21
C LYS A 410 13.70 -26.34 -8.03
N GLU A 411 13.33 -25.70 -9.14
CA GLU A 411 12.32 -24.63 -9.15
C GLU A 411 11.05 -25.14 -8.46
N SER A 412 10.76 -24.59 -7.29
CA SER A 412 9.51 -24.83 -6.59
C SER A 412 8.38 -24.15 -7.36
N PRO A 413 7.21 -24.81 -7.53
CA PRO A 413 6.05 -24.20 -8.16
C PRO A 413 5.68 -22.87 -7.48
N THR A 414 5.71 -21.80 -8.29
CA THR A 414 5.39 -20.43 -7.85
C THR A 414 3.91 -20.33 -7.49
N PRO A 415 3.55 -19.67 -6.37
CA PRO A 415 2.21 -19.80 -5.84
C PRO A 415 1.12 -18.97 -6.55
N GLU A 416 -0.02 -19.57 -6.90
CA GLU A 416 -1.11 -18.88 -7.62
C GLU A 416 -2.01 -18.04 -6.67
N VAL A 417 -2.20 -16.75 -6.98
CA VAL A 417 -3.01 -15.80 -6.22
C VAL A 417 -4.04 -15.12 -7.13
N SER A 418 -5.31 -15.08 -6.68
CA SER A 418 -6.38 -14.31 -7.34
C SER A 418 -6.55 -12.96 -6.65
N SER A 419 -6.26 -11.86 -7.35
CA SER A 419 -6.43 -10.51 -6.82
C SER A 419 -7.90 -10.11 -6.82
N SER A 420 -8.37 -9.50 -5.72
CA SER A 420 -9.75 -9.02 -5.67
C SER A 420 -9.96 -7.84 -4.72
N PRO A 421 -10.60 -6.74 -5.17
CA PRO A 421 -10.71 -5.50 -4.41
C PRO A 421 -11.45 -5.76 -3.11
N GLY A 422 -11.03 -5.11 -2.02
CA GLY A 422 -11.76 -5.16 -0.77
C GLY A 422 -13.22 -4.71 -0.92
N PRO A 423 -14.10 -5.01 0.05
CA PRO A 423 -15.46 -4.50 0.05
C PRO A 423 -15.44 -2.95 0.12
N GLY A 424 -16.37 -2.30 -0.57
CA GLY A 424 -16.53 -0.84 -0.61
C GLY A 424 -16.59 -0.29 -2.04
N SER A 425 -17.66 0.45 -2.37
CA SER A 425 -17.83 1.08 -3.69
C SER A 425 -16.69 2.06 -4.02
N PHE A 426 -16.21 2.83 -3.05
CA PHE A 426 -15.10 3.76 -3.23
C PHE A 426 -13.77 3.06 -3.50
N LEU A 427 -13.46 1.99 -2.75
CA LEU A 427 -12.27 1.19 -2.99
C LEU A 427 -12.31 0.51 -4.36
N ALA A 428 -13.49 0.00 -4.76
CA ALA A 428 -13.67 -0.57 -6.09
C ALA A 428 -13.48 0.47 -7.21
N ARG A 429 -13.99 1.70 -7.03
CA ARG A 429 -13.78 2.81 -7.98
C ARG A 429 -12.32 3.23 -8.04
N TRP A 430 -11.65 3.36 -6.89
CA TRP A 430 -10.23 3.70 -6.84
C TRP A 430 -9.39 2.62 -7.53
N GLN A 431 -9.67 1.34 -7.25
CA GLN A 431 -8.99 0.24 -7.94
C GLN A 431 -9.25 0.26 -9.44
N ALA A 432 -10.48 0.53 -9.88
CA ALA A 432 -10.80 0.65 -11.30
C ALA A 432 -10.01 1.77 -11.99
N LEU A 433 -9.74 2.89 -11.31
CA LEU A 433 -8.87 3.95 -11.84
C LEU A 433 -7.42 3.48 -11.99
N LEU A 434 -6.89 2.76 -10.99
CA LEU A 434 -5.55 2.19 -11.07
C LEU A 434 -5.45 1.17 -12.20
N ASP A 435 -6.41 0.25 -12.28
CA ASP A 435 -6.51 -0.79 -13.31
C ASP A 435 -6.58 -0.22 -14.72
N ALA A 436 -7.24 0.93 -14.87
CA ALA A 436 -7.37 1.66 -16.14
C ALA A 436 -6.08 2.32 -16.64
N THR A 437 -5.07 2.44 -15.79
CA THR A 437 -3.87 3.22 -16.09
C THR A 437 -3.24 2.67 -17.37
N PRO A 438 -3.02 3.53 -18.40
CA PRO A 438 -2.43 3.10 -19.65
C PRO A 438 -0.96 2.73 -19.46
N ILE A 439 -0.62 1.51 -19.86
CA ILE A 439 0.71 0.92 -19.88
C ILE A 439 1.14 0.78 -21.32
N THR A 440 2.42 1.06 -21.57
CA THR A 440 3.03 0.96 -22.88
C THR A 440 2.79 -0.40 -23.57
N PRO A 441 2.69 -0.45 -24.92
CA PRO A 441 2.60 -1.72 -25.65
C PRO A 441 3.67 -2.74 -25.26
N LEU A 442 3.28 -4.01 -25.15
CA LEU A 442 4.16 -5.13 -24.77
C LEU A 442 4.96 -5.70 -25.95
N THR A 443 4.68 -5.22 -27.15
CA THR A 443 5.43 -5.45 -28.39
C THR A 443 5.95 -4.10 -28.91
N GLN A 444 6.85 -4.09 -29.89
CA GLN A 444 7.45 -2.84 -30.39
C GLN A 444 6.39 -1.85 -30.92
N SER A 445 5.36 -2.37 -31.57
CA SER A 445 4.15 -1.64 -31.95
C SER A 445 2.92 -2.48 -31.58
N GLY A 446 1.83 -1.81 -31.21
CA GLY A 446 0.62 -2.49 -30.78
C GLY A 446 -0.24 -1.61 -29.87
N PRO A 447 -1.41 -2.12 -29.44
CA PRO A 447 -2.29 -1.37 -28.56
C PRO A 447 -1.67 -1.17 -27.17
N VAL A 448 -1.93 0.01 -26.60
CA VAL A 448 -1.65 0.32 -25.19
C VAL A 448 -2.38 -0.70 -24.30
N LYS A 449 -1.69 -1.22 -23.29
CA LYS A 449 -2.27 -2.16 -22.32
C LYS A 449 -2.81 -1.41 -21.11
N ALA A 450 -3.70 -2.05 -20.35
CA ALA A 450 -4.14 -1.53 -19.06
C ALA A 450 -3.27 -2.12 -17.93
N ALA A 451 -3.14 -1.43 -16.80
CA ALA A 451 -2.41 -1.94 -15.63
C ALA A 451 -2.98 -3.26 -15.10
N SER A 452 -4.28 -3.51 -15.31
CA SER A 452 -4.95 -4.76 -14.95
C SER A 452 -4.70 -5.94 -15.91
N SER A 453 -4.02 -5.71 -17.04
CA SER A 453 -3.75 -6.77 -18.02
C SER A 453 -2.93 -7.90 -17.38
N PRO A 454 -3.23 -9.18 -17.65
CA PRO A 454 -2.58 -10.30 -16.95
C PRO A 454 -1.05 -10.26 -17.09
N GLU A 455 -0.55 -9.89 -18.27
CA GLU A 455 0.89 -9.82 -18.54
C GLU A 455 1.58 -8.72 -17.73
N VAL A 456 0.90 -7.59 -17.52
CA VAL A 456 1.41 -6.46 -16.72
C VAL A 456 1.43 -6.82 -15.24
N VAL A 457 0.34 -7.42 -14.75
CA VAL A 457 0.20 -7.90 -13.36
C VAL A 457 1.28 -8.94 -13.06
N GLN A 458 1.43 -9.91 -13.95
CA GLN A 458 2.41 -10.98 -13.79
C GLN A 458 3.86 -10.47 -13.86
N SER A 459 4.14 -9.48 -14.70
CA SER A 459 5.45 -8.84 -14.76
C SER A 459 5.73 -8.04 -13.49
N SER A 460 4.71 -7.37 -12.96
CA SER A 460 4.80 -6.57 -11.72
C SER A 460 5.10 -7.43 -10.48
N ALA A 461 4.74 -8.71 -10.49
CA ALA A 461 5.05 -9.67 -9.42
C ALA A 461 6.54 -10.06 -9.32
N THR A 462 7.37 -9.61 -10.25
CA THR A 462 8.82 -9.81 -10.21
C THR A 462 9.46 -8.90 -9.15
N ASP A 463 10.26 -9.48 -8.26
CA ASP A 463 11.02 -8.78 -7.23
C ASP A 463 12.26 -8.08 -7.80
N VAL A 464 12.93 -7.26 -6.99
CA VAL A 464 14.16 -6.54 -7.33
C VAL A 464 15.30 -7.48 -7.75
N ASP A 465 15.38 -8.67 -7.16
CA ASP A 465 16.36 -9.70 -7.49
C ASP A 465 15.99 -10.55 -8.73
N GLY A 466 14.79 -10.33 -9.30
CA GLY A 466 14.29 -11.04 -10.47
C GLY A 466 13.50 -12.31 -10.13
N SER A 467 13.40 -12.68 -8.85
CA SER A 467 12.56 -13.79 -8.40
C SER A 467 11.07 -13.44 -8.54
N LYS A 468 10.24 -14.46 -8.78
CA LYS A 468 8.79 -14.34 -8.74
C LYS A 468 8.31 -14.86 -7.39
N LEU A 469 7.87 -13.95 -6.52
CA LEU A 469 7.41 -14.31 -5.18
C LEU A 469 5.96 -14.85 -5.18
N ALA A 470 5.20 -14.55 -6.23
CA ALA A 470 3.87 -15.08 -6.49
C ALA A 470 3.56 -15.12 -7.98
N HIS A 471 2.73 -16.06 -8.39
CA HIS A 471 2.10 -16.12 -9.70
C HIS A 471 0.67 -15.60 -9.55
N PHE A 472 0.26 -14.71 -10.43
CA PHE A 472 -1.13 -14.28 -10.49
C PHE A 472 -1.77 -15.05 -11.63
N GLY A 473 -3.01 -15.53 -11.42
CA GLY A 473 -3.70 -16.36 -12.41
C GLY A 473 -3.72 -15.72 -13.81
N SER A 474 -3.89 -16.56 -14.85
CA SER A 474 -3.86 -16.13 -16.26
C SER A 474 -5.09 -15.33 -16.70
N ALA A 475 -6.17 -15.39 -15.92
CA ALA A 475 -7.23 -14.39 -16.03
C ALA A 475 -6.65 -13.02 -15.68
N GLU A 476 -7.15 -11.94 -16.30
CA GLU A 476 -6.85 -10.57 -15.83
C GLU A 476 -6.92 -10.53 -14.30
N ALA A 477 -6.23 -9.57 -13.67
CA ALA A 477 -6.49 -9.18 -12.28
C ALA A 477 -7.90 -8.58 -12.16
N LYS A 478 -8.90 -9.30 -12.67
CA LYS A 478 -10.28 -9.27 -12.30
C LYS A 478 -10.23 -9.62 -10.85
N GLY A 479 -10.12 -8.56 -10.07
CA GLY A 479 -11.04 -8.51 -8.98
C GLY A 479 -12.36 -9.08 -9.41
N GLN A 480 -12.91 -9.95 -8.58
CA GLN A 480 -14.35 -10.15 -8.63
C GLN A 480 -14.92 -8.75 -8.45
N GLN A 481 -15.10 -8.07 -9.57
CA GLN A 481 -15.61 -6.74 -9.63
C GLN A 481 -16.94 -6.87 -8.91
N ILE A 482 -17.30 -5.80 -8.25
CA ILE A 482 -18.69 -5.52 -8.09
C ILE A 482 -19.25 -5.44 -9.54
N ARG A 483 -19.65 -6.59 -10.10
CA ARG A 483 -20.10 -6.79 -11.48
C ARG A 483 -21.53 -6.31 -11.57
N VAL A 484 -21.68 -5.00 -11.58
CA VAL A 484 -22.98 -4.39 -11.84
C VAL A 484 -23.40 -4.64 -13.29
N GLU A 485 -22.46 -4.88 -14.19
CA GLU A 485 -22.70 -5.02 -15.62
C GLU A 485 -22.29 -6.41 -16.14
N GLY A 486 -22.92 -6.83 -17.23
CA GLY A 486 -22.78 -8.17 -17.81
C GLY A 486 -21.59 -8.23 -18.75
N SER A 487 -20.71 -9.22 -18.58
CA SER A 487 -19.58 -9.40 -19.51
C SER A 487 -20.07 -9.91 -20.85
N THR A 488 -19.99 -9.10 -21.90
CA THR A 488 -19.90 -9.61 -23.28
C THR A 488 -18.50 -10.15 -23.54
N LYS A 489 -18.41 -11.28 -24.25
CA LYS A 489 -17.14 -11.87 -24.71
C LYS A 489 -16.47 -10.90 -25.69
N GLY A 490 -15.58 -10.03 -25.19
CA GLY A 490 -14.87 -9.04 -26.01
C GLY A 490 -14.14 -7.96 -25.23
N ASP A 491 -14.43 -7.77 -23.94
CA ASP A 491 -13.79 -6.74 -23.12
C ASP A 491 -12.36 -7.16 -22.71
N ALA A 492 -11.42 -6.90 -23.61
CA ALA A 492 -10.00 -6.90 -23.32
C ALA A 492 -9.57 -5.47 -22.91
N ALA A 493 -8.96 -5.37 -21.71
CA ALA A 493 -8.19 -4.24 -21.20
C ALA A 493 -8.93 -2.92 -20.84
N GLY A 494 -8.89 -2.60 -19.54
CA GLY A 494 -9.18 -1.26 -18.98
C GLY A 494 -10.54 -1.15 -18.30
N ILE A 495 -10.94 0.09 -17.95
CA ILE A 495 -12.34 0.44 -17.66
C ILE A 495 -13.15 -0.25 -18.75
N GLY A 496 -13.95 -1.27 -18.39
CA GLY A 496 -14.67 -2.08 -19.37
C GLY A 496 -15.36 -1.17 -20.37
N ASN A 497 -15.51 -1.60 -21.64
CA ASN A 497 -16.11 -0.73 -22.67
C ASN A 497 -17.42 -0.11 -22.16
N GLU A 498 -18.21 -0.86 -21.42
CA GLU A 498 -19.43 -0.41 -20.74
C GLU A 498 -19.21 0.74 -19.75
N ALA A 499 -18.15 0.72 -18.95
CA ALA A 499 -17.84 1.80 -18.02
C ALA A 499 -17.27 3.05 -18.72
N ARG A 500 -16.57 2.91 -19.85
CA ARG A 500 -16.20 4.04 -20.73
C ARG A 500 -17.43 4.61 -21.44
N GLU A 501 -18.31 3.76 -21.94
CA GLU A 501 -19.59 4.16 -22.52
C GLU A 501 -20.46 4.88 -21.50
N ARG A 502 -20.55 4.38 -20.26
CA ARG A 502 -21.22 5.10 -19.17
C ARG A 502 -20.58 6.44 -18.89
N GLN A 503 -19.24 6.55 -18.86
CA GLN A 503 -18.58 7.84 -18.71
C GLN A 503 -18.93 8.80 -19.84
N LYS A 504 -19.02 8.32 -21.09
CA LYS A 504 -19.49 9.12 -22.23
C LYS A 504 -20.95 9.55 -22.05
N GLN A 505 -21.82 8.67 -21.55
CA GLN A 505 -23.22 9.00 -21.26
C GLN A 505 -23.34 10.04 -20.14
N LEU A 506 -22.59 9.88 -19.05
CA LEU A 506 -22.56 10.85 -17.94
C LEU A 506 -21.97 12.19 -18.35
N LYS A 507 -21.03 12.21 -19.31
CA LYS A 507 -20.52 13.45 -19.90
C LYS A 507 -21.66 14.25 -20.53
N VAL A 508 -22.63 13.61 -21.19
CA VAL A 508 -23.82 14.30 -21.74
C VAL A 508 -24.58 15.03 -20.63
N VAL A 509 -24.73 14.42 -19.47
CA VAL A 509 -25.40 15.03 -18.31
C VAL A 509 -24.61 16.24 -17.80
N ILE A 510 -23.30 16.09 -17.62
CA ILE A 510 -22.42 17.18 -17.14
C ILE A 510 -22.41 18.34 -18.13
N ASP A 511 -22.33 18.06 -19.42
CA ASP A 511 -22.33 19.07 -20.48
C ASP A 511 -23.70 19.75 -20.57
N ALA A 512 -24.81 19.02 -20.38
CA ALA A 512 -26.16 19.58 -20.33
C ALA A 512 -26.38 20.52 -19.13
N MET A 513 -25.86 20.16 -17.94
CA MET A 513 -25.93 21.02 -16.76
C MET A 513 -24.98 22.23 -16.83
N GLY A 514 -23.97 22.16 -17.70
CA GLY A 514 -23.15 23.29 -18.12
C GLY A 514 -22.35 23.98 -17.02
N GLN A 515 -22.06 25.27 -17.23
CA GLN A 515 -21.26 26.09 -16.32
C GLN A 515 -21.88 26.26 -14.92
N PRO A 516 -23.22 26.41 -14.75
CA PRO A 516 -23.83 26.55 -13.43
C PRO A 516 -23.52 25.37 -12.50
N PHE A 517 -23.55 24.14 -13.02
CA PHE A 517 -23.17 22.95 -12.24
C PHE A 517 -21.69 22.91 -11.89
N ARG A 518 -20.80 23.33 -12.82
CA ARG A 518 -19.36 23.43 -12.54
C ARG A 518 -19.06 24.48 -11.46
N ASN A 519 -19.78 25.60 -11.49
CA ASN A 519 -19.68 26.65 -10.47
C ASN A 519 -20.15 26.13 -9.10
N LEU A 520 -21.30 25.43 -9.06
CA LEU A 520 -21.80 24.79 -7.84
C LEU A 520 -20.77 23.82 -7.26
N LEU A 521 -20.15 22.98 -8.09
CA LEU A 521 -19.10 22.07 -7.66
C LEU A 521 -17.83 22.78 -7.21
N ALA A 522 -17.42 23.88 -7.85
CA ALA A 522 -16.27 24.66 -7.43
C ALA A 522 -16.52 25.32 -6.07
N GLU A 523 -17.66 26.00 -5.91
CA GLU A 523 -18.03 26.69 -4.67
C GLU A 523 -18.16 25.73 -3.49
N LYS A 524 -18.78 24.55 -3.70
CA LYS A 524 -19.02 23.56 -2.64
C LYS A 524 -17.89 22.53 -2.50
N GLY A 525 -17.00 22.43 -3.48
CA GLY A 525 -15.88 21.48 -3.53
C GLY A 525 -14.57 22.02 -2.96
N CYS A 526 -14.42 23.33 -2.79
CA CYS A 526 -13.20 23.95 -2.24
C CYS A 526 -13.01 23.82 -0.71
N TYR A 527 -13.87 23.08 -0.01
CA TYR A 527 -13.81 22.90 1.46
C TYR A 527 -13.64 21.43 1.89
N TRP A 528 -12.94 20.62 1.09
CA TRP A 528 -12.59 19.23 1.45
C TRP A 528 -11.11 19.08 1.77
#